data_AF-A0A2X2K5U2-F1
#
_entry.id   AF-A0A2X2K5U2-F1
#
_cell.length_a   1.000
_cell.length_b   1.000
_cell.length_c   1.000
_cell.angle_alpha   90.00
_cell.angle_beta   90.00
_cell.angle_gamma   90.00
#
_symmetry.space_group_name_H-M   'P 1'
#
loop_
_entity.id
_entity.type
_entity.pdbx_description
1 polymer ?
#
loop_
_entity_poly.entity_id
_entity_poly.type
_entity_poly.pdbx_seq_one_letter_code
_entity_poly.pdbx_strand_id
1 'polypeptide(L)'
;MLGSEQMTESKSIDPRIVRTKQLLVDAFLKISREKKLSQITVKDITDIATLNRATFYAHFTDKEDLLDYTLSVTILKDLNDNLSISNVINEKVLRNISFQLRVISKMLQSLAN
;
A
#
# COMPACT_ATOMS: atom_id res chain seq x y z
N MET A 1 -26.48 -22.84 32.93
CA MET A 1 -25.36 -23.02 32.00
C MET A 1 -25.19 -21.74 31.21
N LEU A 2 -24.32 -20.85 31.70
CA LEU A 2 -23.89 -19.64 31.02
C LEU A 2 -22.62 -20.00 30.24
N GLY A 3 -22.63 -19.76 28.95
CA GLY A 3 -21.48 -19.96 28.05
C GLY A 3 -21.62 -18.99 26.89
N SER A 4 -21.42 -17.71 27.22
CA SER A 4 -21.51 -16.54 26.35
C SER A 4 -20.74 -16.73 25.05
N GLU A 5 -21.46 -16.49 23.97
CA GLU A 5 -20.98 -16.30 22.61
C GLU A 5 -19.78 -15.36 22.58
N GLN A 6 -18.68 -15.84 22.00
CA GLN A 6 -17.58 -14.99 21.57
C GLN A 6 -18.05 -14.21 20.35
N MET A 7 -18.65 -13.04 20.57
CA MET A 7 -18.81 -12.03 19.53
C MET A 7 -17.49 -11.25 19.46
N THR A 8 -16.64 -11.62 18.50
CA THR A 8 -15.42 -10.88 18.19
C THR A 8 -15.82 -9.50 17.69
N GLU A 9 -15.70 -8.51 18.57
CA GLU A 9 -15.93 -7.11 18.26
C GLU A 9 -14.94 -6.68 17.16
N SER A 10 -15.42 -6.54 15.93
CA SER A 10 -14.65 -5.97 14.84
C SER A 10 -14.46 -4.49 15.13
N LYS A 11 -13.34 -4.15 15.78
CA LYS A 11 -12.99 -2.78 16.13
C LYS A 11 -12.84 -1.97 14.83
N SER A 12 -13.88 -1.22 14.49
CA SER A 12 -13.91 -0.31 13.34
C SER A 12 -12.71 0.65 13.42
N ILE A 13 -11.85 0.63 12.41
CA ILE A 13 -10.71 1.54 12.30
C ILE A 13 -11.25 2.95 12.05
N ASP A 14 -10.73 3.95 12.77
CA ASP A 14 -11.15 5.35 12.60
C ASP A 14 -11.02 5.78 11.11
N PRO A 15 -12.13 6.20 10.47
CA PRO A 15 -12.11 6.63 9.06
C PRO A 15 -11.09 7.73 8.74
N ARG A 16 -10.71 8.56 9.73
CA ARG A 16 -9.70 9.62 9.56
C ARG A 16 -8.31 9.03 9.34
N ILE A 17 -7.98 7.94 10.02
CA ILE A 17 -6.71 7.24 9.84
C ILE A 17 -6.65 6.67 8.41
N VAL A 18 -7.71 6.01 7.98
CA VAL A 18 -7.81 5.44 6.63
C VAL A 18 -7.68 6.52 5.56
N ARG A 19 -8.43 7.62 5.70
CA ARG A 19 -8.37 8.74 4.76
C ARG A 19 -6.97 9.36 4.69
N THR A 20 -6.31 9.56 5.84
CA THR A 20 -4.98 10.15 5.88
C THR A 20 -3.93 9.24 5.22
N LYS A 21 -3.99 7.93 5.48
CA LYS A 21 -3.13 6.95 4.81
C LYS A 21 -3.35 6.97 3.29
N GLN A 22 -4.60 7.06 2.82
CA GLN A 22 -4.89 7.13 1.39
C GLN A 22 -4.28 8.38 0.73
N LEU A 23 -4.41 9.56 1.35
CA LEU A 23 -3.80 10.80 0.84
C LEU A 23 -2.28 10.68 0.70
N LEU A 24 -1.62 10.05 1.68
CA LEU A 24 -0.18 9.83 1.66
C LEU A 24 0.23 8.82 0.56
N VAL A 25 -0.53 7.74 0.38
CA VAL A 25 -0.33 6.77 -0.71
C VAL A 25 -0.47 7.44 -2.07
N ASP A 26 -1.54 8.20 -2.28
CA ASP A 26 -1.80 8.87 -3.56
C ASP A 26 -0.71 9.89 -3.90
N ALA A 27 -0.25 10.66 -2.90
CA ALA A 27 0.86 11.59 -3.05
C ALA A 27 2.17 10.88 -3.40
N PHE A 28 2.47 9.76 -2.72
CA PHE A 28 3.65 8.95 -2.97
C PHE A 28 3.65 8.32 -4.36
N LEU A 29 2.53 7.75 -4.80
CA LEU A 29 2.37 7.22 -6.17
C LEU A 29 2.53 8.31 -7.23
N LYS A 30 2.02 9.52 -6.95
CA LYS A 30 2.16 10.65 -7.88
C LYS A 30 3.62 11.03 -8.09
N ILE A 31 4.36 11.26 -7.01
CA ILE A 31 5.76 11.69 -7.11
C ILE A 31 6.70 10.58 -7.60
N SER A 32 6.38 9.31 -7.32
CA SER A 32 7.15 8.16 -7.79
C SER A 32 7.11 7.99 -9.32
N ARG A 33 6.16 8.64 -10.01
CA ARG A 33 6.16 8.72 -11.48
C ARG A 33 7.15 9.74 -12.03
N GLU A 34 7.59 10.69 -11.20
CA GLU A 34 8.42 11.83 -11.59
C GLU A 34 9.87 11.70 -11.09
N LYS A 35 10.08 11.04 -9.94
CA LYS A 35 11.37 10.94 -9.26
C LYS A 35 11.70 9.50 -8.88
N LYS A 36 12.98 9.17 -8.81
CA LYS A 36 13.44 7.89 -8.23
C LYS A 36 13.21 7.89 -6.71
N LEU A 37 12.95 6.72 -6.14
CA LEU A 37 12.72 6.56 -4.70
C LEU A 37 13.80 7.20 -3.82
N SER A 38 15.07 7.03 -4.18
CA SER A 38 16.20 7.62 -3.44
C SER A 38 16.15 9.15 -3.38
N GLN A 39 15.49 9.80 -4.33
CA GLN A 39 15.35 11.26 -4.41
C GLN A 39 14.06 11.79 -3.78
N ILE A 40 13.12 10.90 -3.42
CA ILE A 40 11.87 11.29 -2.76
C ILE A 40 12.14 11.50 -1.27
N THR A 41 11.67 12.63 -0.75
CA THR A 41 11.73 12.96 0.68
C THR A 41 10.33 12.92 1.31
N VAL A 42 10.26 12.73 2.63
CA VAL A 42 9.00 12.88 3.40
C VAL A 42 8.36 14.24 3.14
N LYS A 43 9.18 15.30 2.96
CA LYS A 43 8.69 16.64 2.63
C LYS A 43 7.91 16.67 1.33
N ASP A 44 8.48 16.12 0.26
CA ASP A 44 7.83 16.15 -1.04
C ASP A 44 6.46 15.45 -0.99
N ILE A 45 6.38 14.33 -0.26
CA ILE A 45 5.15 13.57 -0.08
C ILE A 45 4.12 14.39 0.69
N THR A 46 4.52 14.99 1.82
CA THR A 46 3.62 15.78 2.66
C THR A 46 3.13 17.05 1.96
N ASP A 47 3.99 17.68 1.16
CA ASP A 47 3.65 18.88 0.37
C ASP A 47 2.57 18.54 -0.67
N ILE A 48 2.69 17.42 -1.38
CA ILE A 48 1.68 16.95 -2.34
C ILE A 48 0.39 16.51 -1.64
N ALA A 49 0.49 15.81 -0.52
CA ALA A 49 -0.66 15.36 0.26
C ALA A 49 -1.38 16.52 0.98
N THR A 50 -0.77 17.72 1.01
CA THR A 50 -1.27 18.89 1.77
C THR A 50 -1.40 18.58 3.27
N LEU A 51 -0.42 17.86 3.82
CA LEU A 51 -0.36 17.45 5.23
C LEU A 51 0.93 17.96 5.88
N ASN A 52 0.95 18.01 7.20
CA ASN A 52 2.18 18.30 7.93
C ASN A 52 3.02 17.02 8.14
N ARG A 53 4.32 17.18 8.40
CA ARG A 53 5.22 16.05 8.66
C ARG A 53 4.87 15.27 9.93
N ALA A 54 4.35 15.91 10.96
CA ALA A 54 3.94 15.22 12.18
C ALA A 54 2.79 14.22 11.90
N THR A 55 1.87 14.56 11.00
CA THR A 55 0.80 13.68 10.53
C THR A 55 1.37 12.50 9.75
N PHE A 56 2.40 12.69 8.92
CA PHE A 56 3.10 11.57 8.29
C PHE A 56 3.66 10.62 9.35
N TYR A 57 4.41 11.15 10.31
CA TYR A 57 5.07 10.34 11.35
C TYR A 57 4.09 9.71 12.36
N ALA A 58 2.86 10.19 12.43
CA ALA A 58 1.79 9.53 13.18
C ALA A 58 1.28 8.25 12.50
N HIS A 59 1.60 8.03 11.21
CA HIS A 59 1.13 6.90 10.42
C HIS A 59 2.24 6.00 9.88
N PHE A 60 3.44 6.56 9.62
CA PHE A 60 4.57 5.85 9.03
C PHE A 60 5.89 6.29 9.66
N THR A 61 6.81 5.37 9.88
CA THR A 61 8.12 5.69 10.47
C THR A 61 9.02 6.46 9.52
N ASP A 62 8.98 6.11 8.23
CA ASP A 62 9.74 6.74 7.15
C ASP A 62 9.07 6.47 5.79
N LYS A 63 9.76 6.85 4.70
CA LYS A 63 9.24 6.66 3.34
C LYS A 63 9.25 5.21 2.85
N GLU A 64 10.10 4.36 3.43
CA GLU A 64 10.19 2.94 3.07
C GLU A 64 9.01 2.19 3.69
N ASP A 65 8.63 2.51 4.93
CA ASP A 65 7.40 2.02 5.55
C ASP A 65 6.14 2.41 4.75
N LEU A 66 6.08 3.65 4.23
CA LEU A 66 5.02 4.05 3.31
C LEU A 66 5.07 3.29 1.98
N LEU A 67 6.26 2.99 1.45
CA LEU A 67 6.40 2.19 0.23
C LEU A 67 5.85 0.78 0.46
N ASP A 68 6.25 0.10 1.53
CA ASP A 68 5.79 -1.24 1.87
C ASP A 68 4.27 -1.27 2.04
N TYR A 69 3.71 -0.29 2.76
CA TYR A 69 2.28 -0.14 2.89
C TYR A 69 1.62 0.09 1.52
N THR A 70 2.15 1.00 0.70
CA THR A 70 1.62 1.30 -0.64
C THR A 70 1.62 0.06 -1.52
N LEU A 71 2.69 -0.74 -1.50
CA LEU A 71 2.77 -2.00 -2.24
C LEU A 71 1.73 -2.99 -1.73
N SER A 72 1.58 -3.15 -0.42
CA SER A 72 0.59 -4.05 0.15
C SER A 72 -0.84 -3.71 -0.30
N VAL A 73 -1.24 -2.43 -0.22
CA VAL A 73 -2.61 -2.02 -0.58
C VAL A 73 -2.82 -2.00 -2.09
N THR A 74 -1.81 -1.63 -2.88
CA THR A 74 -1.92 -1.60 -4.34
C THR A 74 -1.92 -3.01 -4.91
N ILE A 75 -1.06 -3.91 -4.43
CA ILE A 75 -1.04 -5.31 -4.86
C ILE A 75 -2.33 -6.00 -4.45
N LEU A 76 -2.80 -5.83 -3.21
CA LEU A 76 -4.07 -6.44 -2.78
C LEU A 76 -5.26 -5.92 -3.59
N LYS A 77 -5.29 -4.61 -3.88
CA LYS A 77 -6.31 -4.02 -4.74
C LYS A 77 -6.21 -4.54 -6.17
N ASP A 78 -5.03 -4.55 -6.77
CA ASP A 78 -4.79 -5.06 -8.12
C ASP A 78 -5.14 -6.54 -8.21
N LEU A 79 -4.76 -7.36 -7.23
CA LEU A 79 -5.14 -8.77 -7.17
C LEU A 79 -6.65 -8.91 -7.02
N ASN A 80 -7.29 -8.18 -6.12
CA ASN A 80 -8.74 -8.21 -5.95
C ASN A 80 -9.47 -7.79 -7.23
N ASP A 81 -9.02 -6.73 -7.90
CA ASP A 81 -9.64 -6.21 -9.11
C ASP A 81 -9.40 -7.14 -10.31
N ASN A 82 -8.24 -7.82 -10.37
CA ASN A 82 -7.94 -8.82 -11.40
C ASN A 82 -8.60 -10.19 -11.13
N LEU A 83 -8.84 -10.55 -9.86
CA LEU A 83 -9.47 -11.81 -9.45
C LEU A 83 -11.00 -11.71 -9.32
N SER A 84 -11.54 -10.49 -9.16
CA SER A 84 -13.00 -10.23 -9.23
C SER A 84 -13.57 -10.45 -10.64
N ILE A 85 -12.73 -10.80 -11.62
CA ILE A 85 -13.17 -11.46 -12.85
C ILE A 85 -13.31 -12.95 -12.55
N SER A 86 -14.43 -13.36 -11.94
CA SER A 86 -14.79 -14.78 -11.97
C SER A 86 -15.09 -15.17 -13.43
N ASN A 87 -14.08 -15.69 -14.12
CA ASN A 87 -14.15 -16.96 -14.85
C ASN A 87 -12.78 -17.23 -15.52
N VAL A 88 -12.08 -18.20 -14.93
CA VAL A 88 -10.91 -18.92 -15.47
C VAL A 88 -9.64 -18.07 -15.61
N ILE A 89 -8.58 -18.52 -14.93
CA ILE A 89 -7.20 -18.09 -15.11
C ILE A 89 -6.93 -17.90 -16.61
N ASN A 90 -6.85 -16.64 -17.04
CA ASN A 90 -6.61 -16.29 -18.44
C ASN A 90 -5.25 -15.62 -18.60
N GLU A 91 -4.83 -15.46 -19.84
CA GLU A 91 -3.49 -14.97 -20.18
C GLU A 91 -3.20 -13.59 -19.55
N LYS A 92 -4.21 -12.72 -19.42
CA LYS A 92 -4.05 -11.41 -18.81
C LYS A 92 -3.72 -11.52 -17.31
N VAL A 93 -4.43 -12.37 -16.58
CA VAL A 93 -4.17 -12.64 -15.15
C VAL A 93 -2.77 -13.25 -14.97
N LEU A 94 -2.40 -14.22 -15.81
CA LEU A 94 -1.08 -14.86 -15.75
C LEU A 94 0.06 -13.88 -16.05
N ARG A 95 -0.12 -12.98 -17.04
CA ARG A 95 0.86 -11.91 -17.31
C ARG A 95 0.98 -10.96 -16.14
N ASN A 96 -0.13 -10.58 -15.51
CA ASN A 96 -0.12 -9.69 -14.36
C ASN A 96 0.61 -10.33 -13.16
N ILE A 97 0.31 -11.59 -12.84
CA ILE A 97 1.02 -12.33 -11.78
C ILE A 97 2.52 -12.45 -12.12
N SER A 98 2.86 -12.80 -13.38
CA SER A 98 4.26 -12.88 -13.83
C SER A 98 5.00 -11.55 -13.71
N PHE A 99 4.33 -10.44 -14.00
CA PHE A 99 4.91 -9.10 -13.85
C PHE A 99 5.15 -8.77 -12.38
N GLN A 100 4.14 -8.98 -11.53
CA GLN A 100 4.25 -8.68 -10.09
C GLN A 100 5.33 -9.53 -9.41
N LEU A 101 5.42 -10.83 -9.75
CA LEU A 101 6.50 -11.69 -9.25
C LEU A 101 7.89 -11.20 -9.67
N ARG A 102 8.06 -10.63 -10.88
CA ARG A 102 9.34 -10.02 -11.30
C ARG A 102 9.68 -8.77 -10.48
N VAL A 103 8.69 -7.92 -10.20
CA VAL A 103 8.90 -6.70 -9.39
C VAL A 103 9.34 -7.09 -7.99
N ILE A 104 8.63 -8.02 -7.35
CA ILE A 104 8.96 -8.54 -6.01
C ILE A 104 10.37 -9.15 -6.00
N SER A 105 10.71 -9.97 -6.99
CA SER A 105 12.03 -10.59 -7.09
C SER A 105 13.15 -9.54 -7.19
N LYS A 106 12.96 -8.48 -7.97
CA LYS A 106 13.94 -7.37 -8.04
C LYS A 106 14.07 -6.62 -6.72
N MET A 107 12.98 -6.43 -5.99
CA MET A 107 13.02 -5.79 -4.67
C MET A 107 13.81 -6.64 -3.67
N LEU A 108 13.55 -7.94 -3.60
CA LEU A 108 14.31 -8.85 -2.73
C LEU A 108 15.81 -8.87 -3.04
N GLN A 109 16.18 -8.81 -4.32
CA GLN A 109 17.59 -8.70 -4.73
C GLN A 109 18.23 -7.37 -4.31
N SER A 110 17.46 -6.28 -4.26
CA SER A 110 17.97 -4.98 -3.81
C SER A 110 18.18 -4.89 -2.31
N LEU A 111 17.51 -5.74 -1.52
CA LEU A 111 17.68 -5.85 -0.07
C LEU A 111 18.84 -6.77 0.33
N ALA A 112 19.32 -7.61 -0.60
CA ALA A 112 20.42 -8.54 -0.38
C ALA A 112 21.82 -7.96 -0.69
N ASN A 113 21.89 -6.68 -1.12
CA ASN A 113 23.11 -5.92 -1.38
C ASN A 113 23.19 -4.72 -0.42
#